data_AF-A0A147JRJ3-F1
#
_entry.id   AF-A0A147JRJ3-F1
#
_cell.length_a   1.000
_cell.length_b   1.000
_cell.length_c   1.000
_cell.angle_alpha   90.00
_cell.angle_beta   90.00
_cell.angle_gamma   90.00
#
_symmetry.space_group_name_H-M   'P 1'
#
loop_
_entity.id
_entity.type
_entity.pdbx_description
1 polymer ?
#
loop_
_entity_poly.entity_id
_entity_poly.type
_entity_poly.pdbx_seq_one_letter_code
_entity_poly.pdbx_strand_id
1 'polypeptide(L)'
;MAPGRGFEPLRPKGPQVLQTHLSPLDVDGLLASFKQFCEVDLQLRENTVKGHAQKIRRFFKSVKKGPGEITDVDIRNYLAGFKEKRERTRANLIIALRRFFRDFMRMGEVVESFRLPHTPFK
;
A
#
# COMPACT_ATOMS: atom_id res chain seq x y z
N MET A 1 -11.93 -31.49 26.44
CA MET A 1 -12.38 -30.08 26.38
C MET A 1 -11.14 -29.22 26.29
N ALA A 2 -10.85 -28.62 25.13
CA ALA A 2 -9.68 -27.77 24.92
C ALA A 2 -10.10 -26.30 24.93
N PRO A 3 -9.23 -25.39 25.38
CA PRO A 3 -9.14 -24.08 24.77
C PRO A 3 -7.73 -23.88 24.20
N GLY A 4 -7.65 -23.78 22.88
CA GLY A 4 -6.43 -23.46 22.15
C GLY A 4 -5.91 -22.08 22.54
N ARG A 5 -4.67 -22.03 23.02
CA ARG A 5 -3.94 -20.79 23.25
C ARG A 5 -3.19 -20.47 21.96
N GLY A 6 -3.87 -19.74 21.07
CA GLY A 6 -3.24 -19.19 19.86
C GLY A 6 -2.13 -18.24 20.28
N PHE A 7 -0.88 -18.62 20.00
CA PHE A 7 0.25 -17.72 20.06
C PHE A 7 0.17 -16.85 18.80
N GLU A 8 -0.35 -15.63 18.93
CA GLU A 8 -0.18 -14.60 17.89
C GLU A 8 1.31 -14.23 17.86
N PRO A 9 2.07 -14.54 16.80
CA PRO A 9 3.43 -14.04 16.69
C PRO A 9 3.34 -12.53 16.57
N LEU A 10 3.96 -11.83 17.53
CA LEU A 10 4.16 -10.40 17.51
C LEU A 10 4.65 -9.99 16.12
N ARG A 11 3.79 -9.26 15.39
CA ARG A 11 4.11 -8.68 14.10
C ARG A 11 5.47 -7.97 14.25
N PRO A 12 6.49 -8.28 13.44
CA PRO A 12 7.77 -7.61 13.54
C PRO A 12 7.53 -6.10 13.47
N LYS A 13 8.18 -5.36 14.37
CA LYS A 13 8.16 -3.90 14.33
C LYS A 13 8.69 -3.52 12.95
N GLY A 14 7.78 -3.02 12.10
CA GLY A 14 8.12 -2.61 10.74
C GLY A 14 9.30 -1.63 10.74
N PRO A 15 9.95 -1.43 9.59
CA PRO A 15 11.13 -0.58 9.50
C PRO A 15 10.89 0.72 10.24
N GLN A 16 11.74 1.02 11.23
CA GLN A 16 11.67 2.28 11.94
C GLN A 16 12.14 3.36 10.96
N VAL A 17 11.23 3.82 10.12
CA VAL A 17 11.43 4.97 9.24
C VAL A 17 11.62 6.17 10.16
N LEU A 18 12.89 6.50 10.38
CA LEU A 18 13.36 7.74 10.97
C LEU A 18 12.56 8.87 10.34
N GLN A 19 12.01 9.72 11.19
CA GLN A 19 11.18 10.85 10.83
C GLN A 19 12.05 11.93 10.18
N THR A 20 12.51 11.68 8.96
CA THR A 20 13.15 12.66 8.11
C THR A 20 12.06 13.34 7.29
N HIS A 21 12.08 14.66 7.30
CA HIS A 21 11.22 15.51 6.48
C HIS A 21 11.32 15.06 5.00
N LEU A 22 10.36 14.25 4.53
CA LEU A 22 10.37 13.66 3.20
C LEU A 22 10.04 14.74 2.17
N SER A 23 11.07 15.41 1.69
CA SER A 23 10.99 16.27 0.51
C SER A 23 10.37 15.49 -0.66
N PRO A 24 9.69 16.15 -1.62
CA PRO A 24 9.16 15.53 -2.86
C PRO A 24 10.21 14.76 -3.70
N LEU A 25 11.49 14.89 -3.35
CA LEU A 25 12.66 14.44 -4.09
C LEU A 25 13.06 12.97 -3.85
N ASP A 26 12.48 12.24 -2.88
CA ASP A 26 12.91 10.85 -2.62
C ASP A 26 11.80 9.79 -2.64
N VAL A 27 10.83 9.95 -3.55
CA VAL A 27 9.84 8.88 -3.83
C VAL A 27 10.53 7.61 -4.36
N ASP A 28 11.59 7.75 -5.15
CA ASP A 28 12.30 6.59 -5.72
C ASP A 28 13.08 5.81 -4.65
N GLY A 29 13.73 6.48 -3.68
CA GLY A 29 14.35 5.83 -2.52
C GLY A 29 13.32 5.14 -1.63
N LEU A 30 12.20 5.82 -1.35
CA LEU A 30 11.10 5.24 -0.57
C LEU A 30 10.51 3.99 -1.25
N LEU A 31 10.39 4.01 -2.58
CA LEU A 31 9.94 2.85 -3.36
C LEU A 31 10.94 1.70 -3.32
N ALA A 32 12.25 1.97 -3.22
CA ALA A 32 13.25 0.93 -3.05
C ALA A 32 13.08 0.22 -1.69
N SER A 33 12.93 0.99 -0.61
CA SER A 33 12.63 0.43 0.72
C SER A 33 11.30 -0.33 0.75
N PHE A 34 10.27 0.18 0.09
CA PHE A 34 8.99 -0.52 -0.02
C PHE A 34 9.10 -1.85 -0.77
N LYS A 35 9.92 -1.93 -1.84
CA LYS A 35 10.17 -3.18 -2.55
C LYS A 35 10.84 -4.21 -1.64
N GLN A 36 11.89 -3.80 -0.92
CA GLN A 36 12.59 -4.65 0.02
C GLN A 36 11.66 -5.15 1.13
N PHE A 37 10.81 -4.28 1.69
CA PHE A 37 9.78 -4.67 2.66
C PHE A 37 8.81 -5.72 2.08
N CYS A 38 8.37 -5.52 0.83
CA CYS A 38 7.49 -6.49 0.18
C CYS A 38 8.17 -7.86 -0.05
N GLU A 39 9.47 -7.88 -0.36
CA GLU A 39 10.23 -9.09 -0.63
C GLU A 39 10.64 -9.83 0.65
N VAL A 40 11.08 -9.10 1.67
CA VAL A 40 11.62 -9.68 2.90
C VAL A 40 10.51 -9.93 3.92
N ASP A 41 9.76 -8.89 4.29
CA ASP A 41 8.76 -8.95 5.36
C ASP A 41 7.48 -9.66 4.90
N LEU A 42 7.03 -9.37 3.68
CA LEU A 42 5.79 -9.97 3.13
C LEU A 42 6.04 -11.20 2.25
N GLN A 43 7.30 -11.54 1.97
CA GLN A 43 7.70 -12.70 1.14
C GLN A 43 6.98 -12.77 -0.21
N LEU A 44 6.72 -11.61 -0.82
CA LEU A 44 6.00 -11.54 -2.08
C LEU A 44 6.91 -11.91 -3.25
N ARG A 45 6.31 -12.50 -4.28
CA ARG A 45 7.01 -12.78 -5.54
C ARG A 45 7.44 -11.48 -6.20
N GLU A 46 8.64 -11.48 -6.78
CA GLU A 46 9.26 -10.33 -7.46
C GLU A 46 8.31 -9.61 -8.44
N ASN A 47 7.58 -10.35 -9.28
CA ASN A 47 6.61 -9.75 -10.21
C ASN A 47 5.48 -9.00 -9.53
N THR A 48 5.04 -9.47 -8.35
CA THR A 48 4.02 -8.79 -7.55
C THR A 48 4.59 -7.54 -6.88
N VAL A 49 5.83 -7.62 -6.38
CA VAL A 49 6.57 -6.50 -5.79
C VAL A 49 6.74 -5.37 -6.82
N LYS A 50 7.28 -5.70 -8.00
CA LYS A 50 7.42 -4.77 -9.14
C LYS A 50 6.07 -4.16 -9.50
N GLY A 51 5.03 -4.99 -9.59
CA GLY A 51 3.68 -4.55 -9.89
C GLY A 51 3.08 -3.60 -8.86
N HIS A 52 3.38 -3.76 -7.57
CA HIS A 52 2.96 -2.82 -6.54
C HIS A 52 3.75 -1.52 -6.57
N ALA A 53 5.07 -1.60 -6.62
CA ALA A 53 5.94 -0.42 -6.69
C ALA A 53 5.60 0.49 -7.89
N GLN A 54 5.33 -0.09 -9.06
CA GLN A 54 4.90 0.68 -10.23
C GLN A 54 3.57 1.43 -10.02
N LYS A 55 2.61 0.80 -9.33
CA LYS A 55 1.31 1.43 -9.04
C LYS A 55 1.47 2.59 -8.06
N ILE A 56 2.28 2.41 -7.02
CA ILE A 56 2.58 3.47 -6.06
C ILE A 56 3.36 4.62 -6.72
N ARG A 57 4.35 4.31 -7.55
CA ARG A 57 5.06 5.34 -8.34
C ARG A 57 4.10 6.16 -9.20
N ARG A 58 3.17 5.50 -9.89
CA ARG A 58 2.16 6.16 -10.73
C ARG A 58 1.21 7.02 -9.90
N PHE A 59 0.84 6.56 -8.70
CA PHE A 59 0.02 7.34 -7.76
C PHE A 59 0.72 8.64 -7.38
N PHE A 60 1.97 8.59 -6.91
CA PHE A 60 2.71 9.80 -6.51
C PHE A 60 2.95 10.77 -7.67
N LYS A 61 3.24 10.24 -8.87
CA LYS A 61 3.32 11.07 -10.09
C LYS A 61 2.01 11.79 -10.42
N SER A 62 0.88 11.19 -10.09
CA SER A 62 -0.44 11.77 -10.38
C SER A 62 -0.87 12.81 -9.33
N VAL A 63 -0.63 12.53 -8.05
CA VAL A 63 -1.06 13.41 -6.95
C VAL A 63 -0.09 14.56 -6.72
N LYS A 64 1.20 14.40 -7.10
CA LYS A 64 2.26 15.43 -6.96
C LYS A 64 2.40 15.95 -5.51
N LYS A 65 2.13 15.10 -4.53
CA LYS A 65 2.28 15.38 -3.09
C LYS A 65 3.29 14.42 -2.45
N GLY A 66 3.87 14.81 -1.32
CA GLY A 66 4.75 13.96 -0.54
C GLY A 66 4.00 12.78 0.11
N PRO A 67 4.69 11.67 0.42
CA PRO A 67 4.10 10.47 1.04
C PRO A 67 3.44 10.72 2.41
N GLY A 68 3.95 11.68 3.19
CA GLY A 68 3.37 12.04 4.50
C GLY A 68 2.19 13.03 4.43
N GLU A 69 1.93 13.62 3.26
CA GLU A 69 0.87 14.62 3.05
C GLU A 69 -0.38 14.02 2.39
N ILE A 70 -0.37 12.71 2.13
CA ILE A 70 -1.46 12.03 1.44
C ILE A 70 -2.65 11.87 2.37
N THR A 71 -3.82 12.28 1.89
CA THR A 71 -5.10 12.12 2.57
C THR A 71 -5.99 11.05 1.91
N ASP A 72 -7.07 10.63 2.59
CA ASP A 72 -8.07 9.75 1.97
C ASP A 72 -8.71 10.41 0.74
N VAL A 73 -8.86 11.73 0.75
CA VAL A 73 -9.43 12.51 -0.38
C VAL A 73 -8.53 12.38 -1.62
N ASP A 74 -7.21 12.44 -1.45
CA ASP A 74 -6.26 12.27 -2.55
C ASP A 74 -6.35 10.87 -3.16
N ILE A 75 -6.45 9.84 -2.32
CA ILE A 75 -6.62 8.46 -2.75
C ILE A 75 -7.97 8.27 -3.45
N ARG A 76 -9.04 8.89 -2.93
CA ARG A 76 -10.39 8.86 -3.53
C ARG A 76 -10.40 9.51 -4.92
N ASN A 77 -9.81 10.68 -5.05
CA ASN A 77 -9.70 11.41 -6.33
C ASN A 77 -8.89 10.60 -7.35
N TYR A 78 -7.77 10.01 -6.92
CA TYR A 78 -6.98 9.16 -7.80
C TYR A 78 -7.78 7.92 -8.25
N LEU A 79 -8.46 7.23 -7.32
CA LEU A 79 -9.27 6.05 -7.62
C LEU A 79 -10.50 6.36 -8.48
N ALA A 80 -11.03 7.59 -8.42
CA ALA A 80 -12.16 8.01 -9.24
C ALA A 80 -11.85 7.90 -10.75
N GLY A 81 -10.60 8.17 -11.16
CA GLY A 81 -10.15 7.99 -12.55
C GLY A 81 -10.06 6.53 -13.03
N PHE A 82 -10.31 5.55 -12.14
CA PHE A 82 -10.31 4.13 -12.46
C PHE A 82 -11.69 3.48 -12.32
N LYS A 83 -12.77 4.26 -12.18
CA LYS A 83 -14.14 3.73 -12.07
C LYS A 83 -14.53 2.87 -13.28
N GLU A 84 -14.16 3.28 -14.48
CA GLU A 84 -14.49 2.57 -15.74
C GLU A 84 -13.45 1.51 -16.12
N LYS A 85 -12.39 1.33 -15.33
CA LYS A 85 -11.36 0.32 -15.60
C LYS A 85 -11.82 -1.05 -15.12
N ARG A 86 -11.21 -2.10 -15.69
CA ARG A 86 -11.45 -3.49 -15.28
C ARG A 86 -11.33 -3.64 -13.77
N GLU A 87 -12.27 -4.37 -13.19
CA GLU A 87 -12.38 -4.59 -11.75
C GLU A 87 -11.07 -5.05 -11.12
N ARG A 88 -10.40 -6.03 -11.77
CA ARG A 88 -9.10 -6.56 -11.34
C ARG A 88 -8.01 -5.48 -11.28
N THR A 89 -8.02 -4.52 -12.21
CA THR A 89 -7.04 -3.42 -12.21
C THR A 89 -7.24 -2.50 -11.02
N ARG A 90 -8.51 -2.14 -10.74
CA ARG A 90 -8.87 -1.31 -9.59
C ARG A 90 -8.58 -2.04 -8.26
N ALA A 91 -8.91 -3.32 -8.16
CA ALA A 91 -8.60 -4.15 -6.99
C ALA A 91 -7.08 -4.18 -6.74
N ASN A 92 -6.27 -4.46 -7.77
CA ASN A 92 -4.82 -4.49 -7.64
C ASN A 92 -4.21 -3.13 -7.25
N LEU A 93 -4.87 -2.02 -7.61
CA LEU A 93 -4.47 -0.69 -7.18
C LEU A 93 -4.73 -0.50 -5.68
N ILE A 94 -5.94 -0.85 -5.22
CA ILE A 94 -6.31 -0.76 -3.80
C ILE A 94 -5.41 -1.67 -2.94
N ILE A 95 -5.09 -2.87 -3.42
CA ILE A 95 -4.15 -3.78 -2.72
C ILE A 95 -2.77 -3.13 -2.60
N ALA A 96 -2.26 -2.53 -3.69
CA ALA A 96 -0.97 -1.85 -3.65
C ALA A 96 -0.98 -0.68 -2.66
N LEU A 97 -2.01 0.17 -2.72
CA LEU A 97 -2.18 1.32 -1.82
C LEU A 97 -2.26 0.88 -0.36
N ARG A 98 -3.03 -0.17 -0.05
CA ARG A 98 -3.10 -0.72 1.31
C ARG A 98 -1.74 -1.23 1.78
N ARG A 99 -1.02 -2.01 0.97
CA ARG A 99 0.33 -2.48 1.33
C ARG A 99 1.29 -1.33 1.60
N PHE A 100 1.23 -0.27 0.81
CA PHE A 100 2.10 0.88 0.99
C PHE A 100 1.72 1.71 2.21
N PHE A 101 0.48 2.19 2.30
CA PHE A 101 0.08 3.11 3.36
C PHE A 101 -0.13 2.39 4.70
N ARG A 102 -0.88 1.29 4.73
CA ARG A 102 -1.20 0.56 5.97
C ARG A 102 -0.01 -0.24 6.48
N ASP A 103 0.61 -1.05 5.62
CA ASP A 103 1.61 -2.03 6.09
C ASP A 103 3.02 -1.42 6.18
N PHE A 104 3.42 -0.62 5.19
CA PHE A 104 4.77 -0.03 5.14
C PHE A 104 4.87 1.34 5.85
N MET A 105 3.99 2.29 5.54
CA MET A 105 4.00 3.64 6.15
C MET A 105 3.30 3.70 7.51
N ARG A 106 2.55 2.65 7.88
CA ARG A 106 1.73 2.59 9.11
C ARG A 106 0.64 3.67 9.21
N MET A 107 0.22 4.21 8.06
CA MET A 107 -0.89 5.15 7.88
C MET A 107 -2.12 4.36 7.40
N GLY A 108 -2.71 3.55 8.27
CA GLY A 108 -3.86 2.71 7.92
C GLY A 108 -5.13 3.52 7.63
N GLU A 109 -5.29 4.63 8.34
CA GLU A 109 -6.44 5.52 8.33
C GLU A 109 -6.73 6.10 6.93
N VAL A 110 -5.70 6.39 6.13
CA VAL A 110 -5.88 6.95 4.78
C VAL A 110 -6.42 5.93 3.79
N VAL A 111 -6.32 4.62 4.05
CA VAL A 111 -6.73 3.55 3.13
C VAL A 111 -7.89 2.68 3.62
N GLU A 112 -8.31 2.85 4.88
CA GLU A 112 -9.27 1.98 5.56
C GLU A 112 -10.64 1.94 4.86
N SER A 113 -11.12 3.12 4.44
CA SER A 113 -12.45 3.28 3.83
C SER A 113 -12.59 2.66 2.43
N PHE A 114 -11.48 2.33 1.74
CA PHE A 114 -11.53 1.84 0.36
C PHE A 114 -11.78 0.35 0.29
N ARG A 115 -12.97 -0.04 -0.15
CA ARG A 115 -13.34 -1.45 -0.34
C ARG A 115 -12.84 -2.01 -1.66
N LEU A 116 -12.38 -3.26 -1.61
CA LEU A 116 -12.16 -4.05 -2.82
C LEU A 116 -13.49 -4.25 -3.54
N PRO A 117 -13.51 -4.22 -4.87
CA PRO A 117 -14.71 -4.57 -5.61
C PRO A 117 -15.12 -6.01 -5.29
N HIS A 118 -16.39 -6.22 -4.99
CA HIS A 118 -16.93 -7.52 -4.67
C HIS A 118 -17.26 -8.22 -5.99
N THR A 119 -16.34 -9.03 -6.51
CA THR A 119 -16.66 -9.91 -7.63
C THR A 119 -17.67 -10.94 -7.12
N PRO A 120 -18.92 -10.99 -7.61
CA PRO A 120 -19.77 -12.15 -7.34
C PRO A 120 -19.04 -13.37 -7.91
N PHE A 121 -18.84 -14.39 -7.07
CA PHE A 121 -18.37 -15.69 -7.54
C PHE A 121 -19.32 -16.16 -8.64
N LYS A 122 -18.79 -16.43 -9.84
CA LYS A 122 -19.53 -16.97 -10.97
C LYS A 122 -19.13 -18.42 -11.17
#